data_AF-A0A948Q2D5-F1
#
_entry.id   AF-A0A948Q2D5-F1
#
_cell.length_a   1.000
_cell.length_b   1.000
_cell.length_c   1.000
_cell.angle_alpha   90.00
_cell.angle_beta   90.00
_cell.angle_gamma   90.00
#
_symmetry.space_group_name_H-M   'P 1'
#
loop_
_entity.id
_entity.type
_entity.pdbx_description
1 polymer ?
#
loop_
_entity_poly.entity_id
_entity_poly.type
_entity_poly.pdbx_seq_one_letter_code
_entity_poly.pdbx_strand_id
1 'polypeptide(L)' 'GISEKQRGSPTPAMLRGMVDRSLQIPEILSRRIFRTLMELPDRWAQYYDRAVETPALGKQRRHELKYAY' A
#
# COMPACT_ATOMS: atom_id res chain seq x y z
N GLY A 1 -20.99 12.37 9.29
CA GLY A 1 -19.71 11.76 9.67
C GLY A 1 -18.67 12.08 8.62
N ILE A 2 -17.41 12.28 9.01
CA ILE A 2 -16.32 12.55 8.07
C ILE A 2 -16.08 11.30 7.23
N SER A 3 -16.13 11.43 5.90
CA SER A 3 -15.85 10.34 4.96
C SER A 3 -14.38 10.41 4.52
N GLU A 4 -13.62 9.32 4.68
CA GLU A 4 -12.21 9.23 4.27
C GLU A 4 -12.00 9.53 2.77
N LYS A 5 -13.03 9.31 1.94
CA LYS A 5 -12.96 9.58 0.49
C LYS A 5 -13.22 11.04 0.14
N GLN A 6 -13.62 11.87 1.10
CA GLN A 6 -13.86 13.28 0.87
C GLN A 6 -12.52 14.02 0.77
N ARG A 7 -12.36 14.81 -0.29
CA ARG A 7 -11.17 15.66 -0.46
C ARG A 7 -11.02 16.58 0.75
N GLY A 8 -9.84 16.60 1.36
CA GLY A 8 -9.54 17.40 2.55
C GLY A 8 -9.95 16.75 3.87
N SER A 9 -10.50 15.53 3.86
CA SER A 9 -10.70 14.78 5.10
C SER A 9 -9.35 14.37 5.72
N PRO A 10 -9.24 14.32 7.06
CA PRO A 10 -8.07 13.78 7.73
C PRO A 10 -7.84 12.33 7.34
N THR A 11 -6.58 11.95 7.11
CA THR A 11 -6.22 10.55 6.89
C THR A 11 -6.36 9.73 8.18
N PRO A 12 -6.50 8.39 8.12
CA PRO A 12 -6.50 7.55 9.32
C PRO A 12 -5.25 7.76 10.21
N ALA A 13 -4.09 8.01 9.61
CA ALA A 13 -2.86 8.31 10.34
C ALA A 13 -2.95 9.63 11.13
N MET A 14 -3.61 10.64 10.55
CA MET A 14 -3.86 11.92 11.23
C MET A 14 -4.86 11.76 12.38
N LEU A 15 -5.97 11.04 12.15
CA LEU A 15 -6.95 10.75 13.20
C LEU A 15 -6.35 9.96 14.37
N ARG A 16 -5.31 9.16 14.11
CA ARG A 16 -4.58 8.41 15.12
C ARG A 16 -3.40 9.17 15.75
N GLY A 17 -3.17 10.43 15.37
CA GLY A 17 -2.09 11.26 15.90
C GLY A 17 -0.68 10.76 15.52
N MET A 18 -0.57 9.96 14.46
CA MET A 18 0.72 9.46 13.97
C MET A 18 1.43 10.50 13.10
N VAL A 19 0.67 11.43 12.52
CA VAL A 19 1.17 12.53 11.69
C VAL A 19 0.18 13.69 11.75
N ASP A 20 0.67 14.93 11.83
CA ASP A 20 -0.21 16.10 11.97
C ASP A 20 -0.73 16.63 10.62
N ARG A 21 -0.22 16.08 9.51
CA ARG A 21 -0.53 16.50 8.15
C ARG A 21 -0.55 15.35 7.16
N SER A 22 -1.19 15.55 6.01
CA SER A 22 -1.08 14.63 4.88
C SER A 22 0.38 14.51 4.41
N LEU A 23 0.84 13.28 4.23
CA LEU A 23 2.14 12.98 3.64
C LEU A 23 2.12 13.29 2.14
N GLN A 24 3.18 13.89 1.64
CA GLN A 24 3.38 14.09 0.21
C GLN A 24 3.94 12.83 -0.43
N ILE A 25 3.64 12.62 -1.72
CA ILE A 25 4.13 11.47 -2.48
C ILE A 25 5.66 11.32 -2.40
N PRO A 26 6.49 12.39 -2.53
CA PRO A 26 7.94 12.26 -2.42
C PRO A 26 8.40 11.76 -1.03
N GLU A 27 7.71 12.13 0.04
CA GLU A 27 8.04 11.69 1.40
C GLU A 27 7.73 10.22 1.62
N ILE A 28 6.63 9.75 1.04
CA ILE A 28 6.26 8.34 1.09
C ILE A 28 7.31 7.54 0.31
N LEU A 29 7.65 7.97 -0.92
CA LEU A 29 8.58 7.24 -1.77
C LEU A 29 10.02 7.25 -1.24
N SER A 30 10.46 8.30 -0.55
CA SER A 30 11.82 8.34 0.04
C SER A 30 12.00 7.38 1.22
N ARG A 31 10.90 6.97 1.86
CA ARG A 31 10.90 6.05 3.02
C ARG A 31 10.36 4.67 2.69
N ARG A 32 9.75 4.50 1.51
CA ARG A 32 9.15 3.23 1.10
C ARG A 32 10.25 2.23 0.78
N ILE A 33 10.22 1.07 1.43
CA ILE A 33 11.04 -0.06 1.06
C ILE A 33 10.37 -0.73 -0.15
N PHE A 34 11.08 -0.75 -1.28
CA PHE A 34 10.61 -1.41 -2.50
C PHE A 34 10.83 -2.91 -2.42
N ARG A 35 9.96 -3.68 -3.07
CA ARG A 35 9.99 -5.15 -3.06
C ARG A 35 11.33 -5.74 -3.54
N THR A 36 12.04 -5.01 -4.40
CA THR A 36 13.34 -5.38 -4.96
C THR A 36 14.51 -5.17 -4.00
N LEU A 37 14.35 -4.35 -2.96
CA LEU A 37 15.42 -3.98 -2.03
C LEU A 37 15.56 -4.93 -0.83
N MET A 38 14.64 -5.89 -0.69
CA MET A 38 14.62 -6.83 0.43
C MET A 38 14.02 -8.16 0.00
N GLU A 39 14.65 -9.25 0.40
CA GLU A 39 14.07 -10.58 0.26
C GLU A 39 12.94 -10.76 1.28
N LEU A 40 11.81 -11.27 0.80
CA LEU A 40 10.69 -11.66 1.65
C LEU A 40 10.70 -13.18 1.79
N PRO A 41 10.28 -13.74 2.94
CA PRO A 41 10.04 -15.17 3.04
C PRO A 41 9.06 -15.63 1.95
N ASP A 42 9.25 -16.84 1.43
CA ASP A 42 8.58 -17.34 0.22
C ASP A 42 7.06 -17.10 0.21
N ARG A 43 6.39 -17.38 1.33
CA ARG A 43 4.95 -17.20 1.43
C ARG A 43 4.53 -15.73 1.31
N TRP A 44 5.30 -14.83 1.93
CA TRP A 44 5.05 -13.39 1.86
C TRP A 44 5.35 -12.83 0.48
N ALA A 45 6.37 -13.34 -0.22
CA ALA A 45 6.64 -12.99 -1.61
C ALA A 45 5.44 -13.31 -2.51
N GLN A 46 4.88 -14.52 -2.40
CA GLN A 46 3.70 -14.93 -3.19
C GLN A 46 2.48 -14.02 -2.94
N TYR A 47 2.24 -13.60 -1.69
CA TYR A 47 1.16 -12.67 -1.38
C TYR A 47 1.43 -11.27 -1.94
N TYR A 48 2.65 -10.75 -1.80
CA TYR A 48 3.03 -9.44 -2.30
C TYR A 48 2.89 -9.35 -3.83
N ASP A 49 3.38 -10.37 -4.54
CA ASP A 49 3.33 -10.46 -6.00
C ASP A 49 1.91 -10.79 -6.52
N ARG A 50 0.96 -10.99 -5.60
CA ARG A 50 -0.43 -11.41 -5.86
C ARG A 50 -0.49 -12.69 -6.69
N ALA A 51 0.41 -13.62 -6.39
CA ALA A 51 0.44 -14.95 -6.99
C ALA A 51 -0.53 -15.92 -6.30
N VAL A 52 -0.94 -15.63 -5.06
CA VAL A 52 -1.92 -16.46 -4.34
C VAL A 52 -3.32 -16.19 -4.85
N GLU A 53 -3.95 -17.21 -5.43
CA GLU A 53 -5.33 -17.13 -5.89
C GLU A 53 -6.32 -17.26 -4.73
N THR A 54 -7.19 -16.27 -4.57
CA THR A 54 -8.29 -16.23 -3.61
C THR A 54 -9.62 -16.40 -4.36
N PRO A 55 -10.25 -17.58 -4.35
CA PRO A 55 -11.45 -17.88 -5.16
C PRO A 55 -12.61 -16.88 -4.98
N ALA A 56 -12.77 -16.32 -3.77
CA ALA A 56 -13.81 -15.34 -3.48
C ALA A 56 -13.63 -13.99 -4.21
N LEU A 57 -12.41 -13.67 -4.66
CA LEU A 57 -12.10 -12.48 -5.43
C LEU A 57 -12.21 -12.85 -6.91
N GLY A 58 -13.42 -12.78 -7.48
CA GLY A 58 -13.72 -13.17 -8.88
C GLY A 58 -12.86 -12.50 -9.98
N LYS A 59 -11.96 -11.57 -9.62
CA LYS A 59 -10.89 -11.04 -10.47
C LYS A 59 -9.65 -10.74 -9.65
N GLN A 60 -8.50 -11.31 -10.04
CA GLN A 60 -7.22 -11.09 -9.38
C GLN A 60 -6.19 -10.60 -10.39
N ARG A 61 -5.53 -9.48 -10.08
CA ARG A 61 -4.48 -8.89 -10.93
C ARG A 61 -3.14 -9.14 -10.28
N ARG A 62 -2.20 -9.69 -11.04
CA ARG A 62 -0.80 -9.81 -10.63
C ARG A 62 -0.15 -8.45 -10.48
N HIS A 63 0.95 -8.41 -9.73
CA HIS A 63 1.70 -7.19 -9.50
C HIS A 63 2.51 -6.81 -10.76
N GLU A 64 1.89 -6.12 -11.71
CA GLU A 64 2.53 -5.71 -12.98
C GLU A 64 2.90 -4.21 -13.02
N LEU A 65 2.76 -3.50 -11.90
CA LEU A 65 2.92 -2.05 -11.84
C LEU A 65 4.39 -1.61 -11.84
N LYS A 66 4.71 -0.63 -12.70
CA LYS A 66 6.04 -0.02 -12.86
C LYS A 66 6.66 0.55 -11.57
N TYR A 67 5.83 1.01 -10.63
CA TYR A 67 6.28 1.70 -9.40
C TYR A 67 6.18 0.84 -8.13
N ALA A 68 6.05 -0.47 -8.29
CA ALA A 68 5.93 -1.40 -7.18
C ALA A 68 7.16 -2.25 -6.91
N TYR A 69 8.06 -2.24 -7.88
CA TYR A 69 9.40 -2.82 -7.83
C TYR A 69 10.42 -1.69 -7.90
#